data_AF-A0A1N6YX31-F1
#
_entry.id   AF-A0A1N6YX31-F1
#
_cell.length_a   1.000
_cell.length_b   1.000
_cell.length_c   1.000
_cell.angle_alpha   90.00
_cell.angle_beta   90.00
_cell.angle_gamma   90.00
#
_symmetry.space_group_name_H-M   'P 1'
#
loop_
_entity.id
_entity.type
_entity.pdbx_description
1 polymer ?
#
loop_
_entity_poly.entity_id
_entity_poly.type
_entity_poly.pdbx_seq_one_letter_code
_entity_poly.pdbx_strand_id
1 'polypeptide(L)'
;MMNRIITANLAFLASSLMLAQVQAAEPVYPDQVKWAGLGTGVCASGYRPLTRDEAMSIKGNLVSRMGQWQITGLADRWVIMGPGYNGEIKQGTAGETWCYPNSPVSGEIPTLSDWNIPAGDEVDVQWRLVHDNDYFIKPVSYLAHYLGYAWVGGNHSPYVGEDMDVTRVGDGWLIKGNNDGGCSGYRCGEKSSIKVSNFSYTLEPDSFSHGQVTESGKQLVKTITANATNYTDLPQQVVVTLKYDKATNWSKTDTYSLSEKVTTKNKFQWPLVGETELAIEIAASQSWASQKGGSTTETVSVEARPTVPPHSSLPVRVALYKSNISYPYEFKAEVNYDLTMKGFLRWGGNAWYTHPENRPTWEHTFAVGPFRDKASSIRYQWDKRYIPGEVKWWDWNWTISEYGLSTMQNNLGRVLRPIRSAVTGDFYAESQFAGDIEIGQPQTRSAASAQLRNASAEGVALTGVDLDQEALANEGFGNVSLTVTPAY
;
A
#
# COMPACT_ATOMS: atom_id res chain seq x y z
N MET A 1 59.85 38.10 -12.21
CA MET A 1 60.40 36.80 -11.76
C MET A 1 59.54 36.32 -10.60
N MET A 2 58.43 35.62 -10.81
CA MET A 2 58.27 34.21 -11.23
C MET A 2 59.02 33.23 -10.34
N ASN A 3 58.29 32.58 -9.41
CA ASN A 3 57.89 31.18 -9.52
C ASN A 3 57.57 30.60 -8.13
N ARG A 4 56.36 30.07 -7.98
CA ARG A 4 56.08 28.68 -7.51
C ARG A 4 54.60 28.59 -7.11
N ILE A 5 53.77 28.20 -8.08
CA ILE A 5 52.50 27.55 -7.80
C ILE A 5 52.74 26.06 -8.04
N ILE A 6 52.55 25.28 -6.99
CA ILE A 6 52.60 23.82 -6.99
C ILE A 6 51.24 23.33 -7.47
N THR A 7 51.33 22.50 -8.50
CA THR A 7 50.38 21.54 -9.07
C THR A 7 49.37 20.91 -8.09
N ALA A 8 48.09 20.89 -8.47
CA ALA A 8 47.22 19.71 -8.29
C ALA A 8 45.94 19.82 -9.14
N ASN A 9 45.81 18.88 -10.08
CA ASN A 9 44.57 18.27 -10.60
C ASN A 9 43.62 19.09 -11.49
N LEU A 10 44.05 19.23 -12.75
CA LEU A 10 43.15 19.06 -13.90
C LEU A 10 42.81 17.58 -14.06
N ALA A 11 41.55 17.19 -13.83
CA ALA A 11 40.83 16.15 -14.57
C ALA A 11 39.47 15.94 -13.89
N PHE A 12 38.41 15.96 -14.72
CA PHE A 12 36.99 15.61 -14.48
C PHE A 12 36.04 16.78 -14.72
N LEU A 13 35.84 17.11 -15.99
CA LEU A 13 34.64 17.82 -16.47
C LEU A 13 34.56 17.64 -18.00
N ALA A 14 34.13 16.45 -18.43
CA ALA A 14 33.55 16.21 -19.76
C ALA A 14 33.09 14.75 -19.86
N SER A 15 31.92 14.43 -19.31
CA SER A 15 31.14 13.24 -19.70
C SER A 15 29.69 13.47 -19.31
N SER A 16 29.07 14.43 -20.00
CA SER A 16 27.64 14.69 -19.97
C SER A 16 27.04 14.13 -21.26
N LEU A 17 26.11 13.19 -21.10
CA LEU A 17 25.05 12.82 -22.04
C LEU A 17 25.46 12.29 -23.44
N MET A 18 25.61 10.97 -23.52
CA MET A 18 24.84 10.19 -24.50
C MET A 18 24.19 9.00 -23.78
N LEU A 19 23.13 9.28 -23.02
CA LEU A 19 22.10 8.27 -22.81
C LEU A 19 21.32 8.22 -24.13
N ALA A 20 21.77 7.38 -25.06
CA ALA A 20 20.87 6.86 -26.06
C ALA A 20 19.72 6.22 -25.28
N GLN A 21 18.55 6.88 -25.28
CA GLN A 21 17.31 6.21 -24.97
C GLN A 21 17.21 5.09 -25.99
N VAL A 22 17.61 3.89 -25.60
CA VAL A 22 17.17 2.67 -26.27
C VAL A 22 15.67 2.65 -26.05
N GLN A 23 14.91 3.25 -26.96
CA GLN A 23 13.49 2.99 -27.07
C GLN A 23 13.41 1.48 -27.35
N ALA A 24 13.14 0.70 -26.32
CA ALA A 24 12.78 -0.70 -26.51
C ALA A 24 11.60 -0.71 -27.50
N ALA A 25 11.72 -1.50 -28.57
CA ALA A 25 10.62 -1.67 -29.52
C ALA A 25 9.35 -2.03 -28.73
N GLU A 26 8.23 -1.40 -29.07
CA GLU A 26 6.94 -1.68 -28.41
C GLU A 26 6.64 -3.19 -28.49
N PRO A 27 6.15 -3.80 -27.39
CA PRO A 27 5.87 -5.23 -27.37
C PRO A 27 4.78 -5.61 -28.37
N VAL A 28 4.94 -6.76 -29.03
CA VAL A 28 3.96 -7.29 -29.97
C VAL A 28 3.05 -8.27 -29.23
N TYR A 29 1.77 -7.94 -29.12
CA TYR A 29 0.77 -8.77 -28.45
C TYR A 29 0.24 -9.85 -29.40
N PRO A 30 0.48 -11.17 -29.15
CA PRO A 30 0.09 -12.23 -30.08
C PRO A 30 -1.41 -12.29 -30.37
N ASP A 31 -2.25 -11.93 -29.39
CA ASP A 31 -3.71 -11.92 -29.49
C ASP A 31 -4.25 -10.85 -30.47
N GLN A 32 -3.46 -9.81 -30.75
CA GLN A 32 -3.85 -8.75 -31.68
C GLN A 32 -3.38 -8.99 -33.11
N VAL A 33 -2.58 -10.02 -33.34
CA VAL A 33 -2.11 -10.40 -34.67
C VAL A 33 -3.23 -11.10 -35.44
N LYS A 34 -3.50 -10.62 -36.66
CA LYS A 34 -4.52 -11.16 -37.56
C LYS A 34 -3.89 -11.67 -38.86
N TRP A 35 -4.46 -12.74 -39.39
CA TRP A 35 -4.14 -13.24 -40.73
C TRP A 35 -5.00 -12.50 -41.76
N ALA A 36 -4.42 -12.11 -42.90
CA ALA A 36 -5.13 -11.47 -44.00
C ALA A 36 -4.79 -12.12 -45.35
N GLY A 37 -5.81 -12.61 -46.06
CA GLY A 37 -5.71 -13.14 -47.42
C GLY A 37 -5.99 -12.09 -48.49
N LEU A 38 -5.41 -10.89 -48.38
CA LEU A 38 -5.69 -9.74 -49.26
C LEU A 38 -4.62 -9.51 -50.35
N GLY A 39 -3.67 -10.42 -50.49
CA GLY A 39 -2.50 -10.27 -51.35
C GLY A 39 -1.21 -10.01 -50.58
N THR A 40 -0.09 -10.07 -51.31
CA THR A 40 1.27 -9.97 -50.75
C THR A 40 1.50 -8.65 -50.04
N GLY A 41 1.76 -8.69 -48.73
CA GLY A 41 2.04 -7.51 -47.92
C GLY A 41 0.83 -6.61 -47.68
N VAL A 42 -0.38 -7.07 -47.98
CA VAL A 42 -1.61 -6.27 -47.85
C VAL A 42 -2.33 -6.61 -46.55
N CYS A 43 -2.63 -5.58 -45.77
CA CYS A 43 -3.43 -5.65 -44.56
C CYS A 43 -4.70 -4.82 -44.70
N ALA A 44 -5.71 -5.12 -43.88
CA ALA A 44 -6.91 -4.32 -43.79
C ALA A 44 -6.60 -2.92 -43.23
N SER A 45 -7.50 -1.95 -43.44
CA SER A 45 -7.38 -0.61 -42.89
C SER A 45 -7.16 -0.65 -41.36
N GLY A 46 -6.23 0.17 -40.87
CA GLY A 46 -5.83 0.20 -39.45
C GLY A 46 -4.77 -0.86 -39.06
N TYR A 47 -4.32 -1.69 -40.00
CA TYR A 47 -3.30 -2.71 -39.77
C TYR A 47 -2.10 -2.54 -40.71
N ARG A 48 -0.95 -3.04 -40.28
CA ARG A 48 0.29 -3.14 -41.06
C ARG A 48 0.84 -4.57 -41.05
N PRO A 49 1.65 -4.96 -42.05
CA PRO A 49 2.37 -6.23 -42.00
C PRO A 49 3.30 -6.29 -40.79
N LEU A 50 3.39 -7.46 -40.14
CA LEU A 50 4.40 -7.73 -39.12
C LEU A 50 5.80 -7.73 -39.76
N THR A 51 6.76 -7.09 -39.11
CA THR A 51 8.17 -7.18 -39.52
C THR A 51 8.77 -8.53 -39.12
N ARG A 52 9.93 -8.85 -39.69
CA ARG A 52 10.69 -10.07 -39.36
C ARG A 52 11.01 -10.16 -37.87
N ASP A 53 11.52 -9.09 -37.27
CA ASP A 53 11.99 -9.11 -35.88
C ASP A 53 10.81 -9.22 -34.89
N GLU A 54 9.70 -8.54 -35.20
CA GLU A 54 8.44 -8.70 -34.49
C GLU A 54 7.93 -10.14 -34.57
N ALA A 55 7.89 -10.73 -35.77
CA ALA A 55 7.48 -12.11 -35.96
C ALA A 55 8.41 -13.11 -35.23
N MET A 56 9.72 -12.84 -35.16
CA MET A 56 10.65 -13.64 -34.37
C MET A 56 10.34 -13.60 -32.88
N SER A 57 9.99 -12.44 -32.33
CA SER A 57 9.70 -12.26 -30.90
C SER A 57 8.51 -13.11 -30.40
N ILE A 58 7.54 -13.38 -31.28
CA ILE A 58 6.33 -14.14 -30.98
C ILE A 58 6.18 -15.40 -31.87
N LYS A 59 7.29 -15.88 -32.45
CA LYS A 59 7.30 -16.97 -33.45
C LYS A 59 6.46 -18.18 -33.04
N GLY A 60 6.61 -18.63 -31.79
CA GLY A 60 5.84 -19.78 -31.27
C GLY A 60 4.33 -19.61 -31.38
N ASN A 61 3.82 -18.41 -31.06
CA ASN A 61 2.40 -18.09 -31.14
C ASN A 61 1.88 -17.99 -32.57
N LEU A 62 2.70 -17.51 -33.51
CA LEU A 62 2.31 -17.45 -34.92
C LEU A 62 2.24 -18.85 -35.52
N VAL A 63 3.28 -19.67 -35.29
CA VAL A 63 3.40 -21.01 -35.86
C VAL A 63 2.32 -21.95 -35.32
N SER A 64 1.91 -21.82 -34.06
CA SER A 64 0.82 -22.63 -33.49
C SER A 64 -0.54 -22.35 -34.13
N ARG A 65 -0.71 -21.19 -34.77
CA ARG A 65 -1.93 -20.78 -35.48
C ARG A 65 -1.89 -21.09 -36.98
N MET A 66 -0.81 -21.72 -37.47
CA MET A 66 -0.61 -22.00 -38.89
C MET A 66 -0.85 -23.47 -39.23
N GLY A 67 -1.34 -23.74 -40.44
CA GLY A 67 -1.37 -25.08 -40.99
C GLY A 67 0.05 -25.65 -41.19
N GLN A 68 0.17 -26.99 -41.18
CA GLN A 68 1.47 -27.68 -41.16
C GLN A 68 2.47 -27.17 -42.20
N TRP A 69 2.01 -26.95 -43.44
CA TRP A 69 2.84 -26.50 -44.56
C TRP A 69 2.47 -25.09 -45.04
N GLN A 70 1.75 -24.32 -44.22
CA GLN A 70 1.34 -22.96 -44.57
C GLN A 70 2.57 -22.04 -44.68
N ILE A 71 2.53 -21.08 -45.60
CA ILE A 71 3.54 -20.03 -45.73
C ILE A 71 2.80 -18.70 -45.74
N THR A 72 3.11 -17.82 -44.79
CA THR A 72 2.42 -16.53 -44.63
C THR A 72 3.42 -15.40 -44.67
N GLY A 73 3.07 -14.34 -45.39
CA GLY A 73 3.88 -13.16 -45.63
C GLY A 73 4.05 -12.28 -44.41
N LEU A 74 5.20 -11.63 -44.36
CA LEU A 74 5.60 -10.60 -43.42
C LEU A 74 6.00 -9.35 -44.23
N ALA A 75 6.32 -8.25 -43.55
CA ALA A 75 6.85 -7.05 -44.17
C ALA A 75 8.14 -7.33 -44.97
N ASP A 76 8.46 -6.45 -45.92
CA ASP A 76 9.75 -6.42 -46.63
C ASP A 76 10.16 -7.72 -47.33
N ARG A 77 9.18 -8.46 -47.87
CA ARG A 77 9.38 -9.75 -48.57
C ARG A 77 10.03 -10.82 -47.68
N TRP A 78 9.56 -10.88 -46.44
CA TRP A 78 9.79 -12.01 -45.56
C TRP A 78 8.54 -12.91 -45.50
N VAL A 79 8.74 -14.17 -45.15
CA VAL A 79 7.67 -15.13 -44.86
C VAL A 79 8.01 -15.88 -43.59
N ILE A 80 6.97 -16.29 -42.86
CA ILE A 80 7.05 -17.32 -41.82
C ILE A 80 6.37 -18.58 -42.36
N MET A 81 6.96 -19.73 -42.08
CA MET A 81 6.47 -21.03 -42.53
C MET A 81 5.83 -21.81 -41.37
N GLY A 82 4.93 -22.74 -41.67
CA GLY A 82 4.21 -23.54 -40.68
C GLY A 82 5.11 -24.52 -39.92
N PRO A 83 4.54 -25.27 -38.95
CA PRO A 83 5.32 -26.15 -38.08
C PRO A 83 6.03 -27.30 -38.83
N GLY A 84 5.53 -27.75 -39.97
CA GLY A 84 6.23 -28.72 -40.84
C GLY A 84 7.57 -28.21 -41.39
N TYR A 85 7.73 -26.89 -41.45
CA TYR A 85 8.98 -26.19 -41.79
C TYR A 85 9.69 -25.62 -40.55
N ASN A 86 9.38 -26.12 -39.35
CA ASN A 86 9.94 -25.66 -38.07
C ASN A 86 9.76 -24.16 -37.79
N GLY A 87 8.73 -23.53 -38.37
CA GLY A 87 8.53 -22.11 -38.18
C GLY A 87 9.59 -21.23 -38.84
N GLU A 88 10.27 -21.70 -39.89
CA GLU A 88 11.36 -20.96 -40.52
C GLU A 88 10.88 -19.57 -40.98
N ILE A 89 11.68 -18.53 -40.68
CA ILE A 89 11.47 -17.18 -41.19
C ILE A 89 12.57 -16.86 -42.20
N LYS A 90 12.19 -16.64 -43.46
CA LYS A 90 13.12 -16.40 -44.57
C LYS A 90 12.59 -15.39 -45.56
N GLN A 91 13.45 -14.96 -46.48
CA GLN A 91 13.02 -14.13 -47.60
C GLN A 91 12.10 -14.92 -48.54
N GLY A 92 11.02 -14.28 -48.97
CA GLY A 92 10.01 -14.90 -49.81
C GLY A 92 8.79 -14.00 -49.99
N THR A 93 7.79 -14.54 -50.66
CA THR A 93 6.51 -13.87 -50.87
C THR A 93 5.39 -14.89 -50.70
N ALA A 94 4.26 -14.45 -50.16
CA ALA A 94 3.05 -15.25 -50.02
C ALA A 94 1.84 -14.38 -50.33
N GLY A 95 0.74 -14.97 -50.81
CA GLY A 95 -0.50 -14.25 -51.10
C GLY A 95 -1.26 -13.80 -49.85
N GLU A 96 -0.78 -14.18 -48.68
CA GLU A 96 -1.39 -13.95 -47.37
C GLU A 96 -0.39 -13.24 -46.49
N THR A 97 -0.84 -12.45 -45.52
CA THR A 97 0.03 -11.63 -44.69
C THR A 97 -0.39 -11.68 -43.22
N TRP A 98 0.57 -11.80 -42.31
CA TRP A 98 0.34 -11.54 -40.89
C TRP A 98 0.36 -10.05 -40.62
N CYS A 99 -0.73 -9.56 -40.03
CA CYS A 99 -1.01 -8.15 -39.84
C CYS A 99 -1.14 -7.82 -38.35
N TYR A 100 -0.65 -6.65 -37.97
CA TYR A 100 -0.70 -6.10 -36.62
C TYR A 100 -1.32 -4.70 -36.63
N PRO A 101 -2.09 -4.29 -35.61
CA PRO A 101 -2.69 -2.96 -35.57
C PRO A 101 -1.64 -1.85 -35.61
N ASN A 102 -1.98 -0.73 -36.26
CA ASN A 102 -1.14 0.48 -36.22
C ASN A 102 -1.13 1.14 -34.83
N SER A 103 -2.14 0.85 -34.01
CA SER A 103 -2.28 1.34 -32.62
C SER A 103 -2.74 0.18 -31.74
N PRO A 104 -1.81 -0.62 -31.20
CA PRO A 104 -2.15 -1.77 -30.37
C PRO A 104 -2.72 -1.33 -29.03
N VAL A 105 -3.67 -2.09 -28.51
CA VAL A 105 -4.25 -1.88 -27.17
C VAL A 105 -3.40 -2.67 -26.18
N SER A 106 -2.74 -2.04 -25.20
CA SER A 106 -1.91 -2.78 -24.22
C SER A 106 -2.69 -3.89 -23.50
N GLY A 107 -4.00 -3.71 -23.39
CA GLY A 107 -4.93 -4.71 -22.91
C GLY A 107 -4.76 -5.00 -21.43
N GLU A 108 -4.21 -4.04 -20.66
CA GLU A 108 -4.00 -4.19 -19.21
C GLU A 108 -5.30 -4.52 -18.47
N ILE A 109 -5.20 -5.25 -17.36
CA ILE A 109 -6.36 -5.53 -16.51
C ILE A 109 -6.78 -4.21 -15.83
N PRO A 110 -8.04 -3.77 -16.01
CA PRO A 110 -8.51 -2.53 -15.41
C PRO A 110 -8.50 -2.62 -13.88
N THR A 111 -8.06 -1.54 -13.24
CA THR A 111 -8.20 -1.36 -11.78
C THR A 111 -9.61 -0.80 -11.51
N LEU A 112 -10.49 -1.62 -10.93
CA LEU A 112 -11.83 -1.18 -10.53
C LEU A 112 -11.77 -0.42 -9.20
N SER A 113 -12.81 0.37 -8.91
CA SER A 113 -12.96 1.00 -7.59
C SER A 113 -13.11 -0.06 -6.49
N ASP A 114 -12.74 0.27 -5.28
CA ASP A 114 -12.74 -0.70 -4.18
C ASP A 114 -14.13 -1.27 -3.91
N TRP A 115 -14.17 -2.51 -3.44
CA TRP A 115 -15.33 -3.07 -2.80
C TRP A 115 -15.17 -2.95 -1.29
N ASN A 116 -16.00 -2.08 -0.69
CA ASN A 116 -15.99 -1.85 0.75
C ASN A 116 -16.96 -2.82 1.44
N ILE A 117 -16.41 -3.73 2.24
CA ILE A 117 -17.15 -4.57 3.17
C ILE A 117 -17.28 -3.79 4.49
N PRO A 118 -18.47 -3.68 5.09
CA PRO A 118 -18.62 -2.97 6.36
C PRO A 118 -17.84 -3.67 7.48
N ALA A 119 -17.41 -2.91 8.49
CA ALA A 119 -16.76 -3.43 9.68
C ALA A 119 -17.58 -4.58 10.31
N GLY A 120 -16.86 -5.54 10.91
CA GLY A 120 -17.43 -6.71 11.54
C GLY A 120 -16.32 -7.62 12.07
N ASP A 121 -16.71 -8.74 12.66
CA ASP A 121 -15.77 -9.78 13.05
C ASP A 121 -15.14 -10.45 11.82
N GLU A 122 -13.99 -11.10 12.00
CA GLU A 122 -13.26 -11.75 10.90
C GLU A 122 -14.18 -12.66 10.06
N VAL A 123 -14.98 -13.49 10.74
CA VAL A 123 -15.89 -14.43 10.07
C VAL A 123 -16.99 -13.71 9.29
N ASP A 124 -17.49 -12.58 9.77
CA ASP A 124 -18.57 -11.83 9.10
C ASP A 124 -18.06 -11.16 7.83
N VAL A 125 -16.85 -10.60 7.89
CA VAL A 125 -16.18 -9.99 6.73
C VAL A 125 -15.93 -11.05 5.66
N GLN A 126 -15.38 -12.21 6.05
CA GLN A 126 -15.17 -13.32 5.12
C GLN A 126 -16.49 -13.85 4.57
N TRP A 127 -17.52 -14.01 5.42
CA TRP A 127 -18.83 -14.50 5.00
C TRP A 127 -19.46 -13.59 3.94
N ARG A 128 -19.45 -12.27 4.17
CA ARG A 128 -19.97 -11.29 3.21
C ARG A 128 -19.22 -11.32 1.88
N LEU A 129 -17.90 -11.52 1.92
CA LEU A 129 -17.07 -11.68 0.72
C LEU A 129 -17.49 -12.92 -0.08
N VAL A 130 -17.47 -14.10 0.55
CA VAL A 130 -17.61 -15.37 -0.19
C VAL A 130 -19.06 -15.74 -0.53
N HIS A 131 -20.05 -15.07 0.05
CA HIS A 131 -21.48 -15.24 -0.28
C HIS A 131 -22.00 -14.18 -1.25
N ASP A 132 -21.18 -13.23 -1.70
CA ASP A 132 -21.59 -12.27 -2.72
C ASP A 132 -21.56 -12.93 -4.11
N ASN A 133 -22.73 -13.07 -4.71
CA ASN A 133 -22.86 -13.75 -5.99
C ASN A 133 -22.22 -12.97 -7.15
N ASP A 134 -22.42 -11.65 -7.18
CA ASP A 134 -22.09 -10.82 -8.33
C ASP A 134 -20.64 -10.31 -8.30
N TYR A 135 -20.13 -10.04 -7.09
CA TYR A 135 -18.81 -9.45 -6.88
C TYR A 135 -17.76 -10.52 -6.60
N PHE A 136 -18.15 -11.71 -6.13
CA PHE A 136 -17.21 -12.78 -5.81
C PHE A 136 -17.47 -14.08 -6.57
N ILE A 137 -18.59 -14.77 -6.29
CA ILE A 137 -18.84 -16.16 -6.77
C ILE A 137 -18.80 -16.24 -8.29
N LYS A 138 -19.57 -15.41 -9.01
CA LYS A 138 -19.58 -15.40 -10.48
C LYS A 138 -18.22 -15.06 -11.07
N PRO A 139 -17.54 -13.95 -10.68
CA PRO A 139 -16.20 -13.65 -11.19
C PRO A 139 -15.19 -14.79 -11.05
N VAL A 140 -15.05 -15.39 -9.86
CA VAL A 140 -14.07 -16.48 -9.63
C VAL A 140 -14.47 -17.77 -10.34
N SER A 141 -15.77 -18.04 -10.46
CA SER A 141 -16.29 -19.19 -11.22
C SER A 141 -16.03 -19.05 -12.71
N TYR A 142 -16.25 -17.86 -13.27
CA TYR A 142 -15.91 -17.56 -14.66
C TYR A 142 -14.41 -17.62 -14.92
N LEU A 143 -13.57 -17.18 -13.97
CA LEU A 143 -12.12 -17.36 -14.10
C LEU A 143 -11.77 -18.85 -14.21
N ALA A 144 -12.27 -19.70 -13.32
CA ALA A 144 -12.03 -21.14 -13.39
C ALA A 144 -12.54 -21.74 -14.72
N HIS A 145 -13.74 -21.34 -15.16
CA HIS A 145 -14.29 -21.75 -16.45
C HIS A 145 -13.39 -21.35 -17.62
N TYR A 146 -12.97 -20.09 -17.69
CA TYR A 146 -12.11 -19.58 -18.77
C TYR A 146 -10.74 -20.24 -18.79
N LEU A 147 -10.20 -20.62 -17.63
CA LEU A 147 -8.96 -21.41 -17.54
C LEU A 147 -9.14 -22.88 -17.97
N GLY A 148 -10.37 -23.34 -18.17
CA GLY A 148 -10.67 -24.68 -18.67
C GLY A 148 -11.07 -25.69 -17.60
N TYR A 149 -11.29 -25.29 -16.36
CA TYR A 149 -11.86 -26.18 -15.34
C TYR A 149 -13.28 -26.60 -15.74
N ALA A 150 -13.60 -27.88 -15.55
CA ALA A 150 -14.88 -28.44 -15.92
C ALA A 150 -15.95 -28.27 -14.83
N TRP A 151 -17.22 -28.18 -15.25
CA TRP A 151 -18.38 -28.21 -14.34
C TRP A 151 -18.31 -27.21 -13.19
N VAL A 152 -18.13 -25.93 -13.53
CA VAL A 152 -18.08 -24.81 -12.57
C VAL A 152 -19.48 -24.20 -12.39
N GLY A 153 -20.42 -25.01 -11.90
CA GLY A 153 -21.84 -24.68 -11.72
C GLY A 153 -22.57 -25.87 -11.10
N GLY A 154 -23.70 -25.62 -10.45
CA GLY A 154 -24.54 -26.67 -9.86
C GLY A 154 -25.42 -27.40 -10.87
N ASN A 155 -26.11 -28.44 -10.41
CA ASN A 155 -27.00 -29.26 -11.23
C ASN A 155 -28.30 -28.56 -11.63
N HIS A 156 -28.71 -27.53 -10.89
CA HIS A 156 -29.99 -26.85 -11.05
C HIS A 156 -29.89 -25.52 -11.83
N SER A 157 -28.72 -25.20 -12.38
CA SER A 157 -28.56 -24.07 -13.31
C SER A 157 -27.72 -24.45 -14.53
N PRO A 158 -28.07 -23.97 -15.74
CA PRO A 158 -27.23 -24.14 -16.92
C PRO A 158 -26.06 -23.14 -16.99
N TYR A 159 -25.93 -22.21 -16.03
CA TYR A 159 -24.96 -21.11 -16.10
C TYR A 159 -23.78 -21.30 -15.14
N VAL A 160 -22.62 -20.79 -15.55
CA VAL A 160 -21.38 -20.83 -14.76
C VAL A 160 -21.53 -19.98 -13.49
N GLY A 161 -21.10 -20.52 -12.36
CA GLY A 161 -21.15 -19.83 -11.07
C GLY A 161 -22.53 -19.68 -10.45
N GLU A 162 -23.54 -20.38 -10.99
CA GLU A 162 -24.88 -20.47 -10.38
C GLU A 162 -25.08 -21.83 -9.72
N ASP A 163 -26.02 -21.88 -8.78
CA ASP A 163 -26.29 -23.07 -7.95
C ASP A 163 -25.00 -23.56 -7.24
N MET A 164 -24.29 -22.63 -6.61
CA MET A 164 -23.03 -22.87 -5.92
C MET A 164 -23.26 -22.97 -4.41
N ASP A 165 -22.84 -24.08 -3.82
CA ASP A 165 -22.80 -24.24 -2.36
C ASP A 165 -21.53 -23.58 -1.82
N VAL A 166 -21.69 -22.79 -0.76
CA VAL A 166 -20.59 -22.15 -0.02
C VAL A 166 -20.52 -22.75 1.37
N THR A 167 -19.40 -23.40 1.69
CA THR A 167 -19.21 -24.11 2.96
C THR A 167 -17.90 -23.71 3.62
N ARG A 168 -17.90 -23.59 4.95
CA ARG A 168 -16.67 -23.32 5.71
C ARG A 168 -15.88 -24.62 5.86
N VAL A 169 -14.57 -24.57 5.57
CA VAL A 169 -13.67 -25.73 5.65
C VAL A 169 -12.36 -25.31 6.30
N GLY A 170 -12.16 -25.70 7.55
CA GLY A 170 -11.04 -25.22 8.37
C GLY A 170 -11.08 -23.68 8.52
N ASP A 171 -9.94 -23.03 8.29
CA ASP A 171 -9.81 -21.57 8.34
C ASP A 171 -10.18 -20.87 7.01
N GLY A 172 -10.83 -21.59 6.09
CA GLY A 172 -11.20 -21.06 4.78
C GLY A 172 -12.62 -21.44 4.36
N TRP A 173 -12.93 -21.15 3.11
CA TRP A 173 -14.23 -21.37 2.49
C TRP A 173 -14.08 -22.18 1.21
N LEU A 174 -15.04 -23.04 0.94
CA LEU A 174 -15.13 -23.86 -0.26
C LEU A 174 -16.42 -23.52 -1.00
N ILE A 175 -16.25 -23.05 -2.24
CA ILE A 175 -17.33 -22.78 -3.18
C ILE A 175 -17.32 -23.90 -4.22
N LYS A 176 -18.43 -24.61 -4.36
CA LYS A 176 -18.54 -25.74 -5.28
C LYS A 176 -19.96 -25.84 -5.83
N GLY A 177 -20.10 -26.20 -7.10
CA GLY A 177 -21.43 -26.43 -7.69
C GLY A 177 -22.20 -27.48 -6.91
N ASN A 178 -23.46 -27.19 -6.59
CA ASN A 178 -24.36 -28.12 -5.95
C ASN A 178 -24.47 -29.38 -6.81
N ASN A 179 -24.31 -30.53 -6.16
CA ASN A 179 -24.26 -31.82 -6.83
C ASN A 179 -25.43 -32.74 -6.46
N ASP A 180 -26.47 -32.19 -5.84
CA ASP A 180 -27.70 -32.91 -5.52
C ASP A 180 -28.48 -33.21 -6.80
N GLY A 181 -29.24 -34.31 -6.78
CA GLY A 181 -30.00 -34.76 -7.95
C GLY A 181 -29.12 -35.37 -9.05
N GLY A 182 -29.68 -35.41 -10.27
CA GLY A 182 -29.00 -35.95 -11.45
C GLY A 182 -28.27 -34.87 -12.26
N CYS A 183 -27.25 -35.26 -13.02
CA CYS A 183 -26.57 -34.39 -13.97
C CYS A 183 -26.31 -35.12 -15.29
N SER A 184 -26.19 -34.37 -16.38
CA SER A 184 -25.86 -34.90 -17.71
C SER A 184 -24.50 -34.40 -18.18
N GLY A 185 -23.71 -35.29 -18.76
CA GLY A 185 -22.41 -34.99 -19.35
C GLY A 185 -21.26 -35.77 -18.73
N TYR A 186 -20.18 -35.91 -19.48
CA TYR A 186 -19.03 -36.71 -19.06
C TYR A 186 -18.41 -36.18 -17.76
N ARG A 187 -18.36 -37.03 -16.72
CA ARG A 187 -17.87 -36.71 -15.36
C ARG A 187 -18.59 -35.51 -14.72
N CYS A 188 -19.87 -35.29 -15.02
CA CYS A 188 -20.61 -34.15 -14.48
C CYS A 188 -20.65 -34.12 -12.95
N GLY A 189 -20.57 -35.26 -12.26
CA GLY A 189 -20.51 -35.32 -10.79
C GLY A 189 -19.19 -34.80 -10.18
N GLU A 190 -18.15 -34.64 -10.99
CA GLU A 190 -16.83 -34.15 -10.55
C GLU A 190 -16.75 -32.62 -10.72
N LYS A 191 -17.59 -31.92 -9.96
CA LYS A 191 -17.66 -30.45 -9.95
C LYS A 191 -16.33 -29.84 -9.51
N SER A 192 -15.87 -28.84 -10.24
CA SER A 192 -14.72 -28.04 -9.81
C SER A 192 -15.08 -27.24 -8.55
N SER A 193 -14.08 -27.05 -7.70
CA SER A 193 -14.21 -26.32 -6.44
C SER A 193 -13.22 -25.16 -6.39
N ILE A 194 -13.63 -24.10 -5.72
CA ILE A 194 -12.84 -22.90 -5.50
C ILE A 194 -12.71 -22.74 -3.98
N LYS A 195 -11.49 -22.88 -3.47
CA LYS A 195 -11.18 -22.69 -2.06
C LYS A 195 -10.59 -21.30 -1.85
N VAL A 196 -11.10 -20.58 -0.86
CA VAL A 196 -10.61 -19.28 -0.41
C VAL A 196 -9.97 -19.47 0.95
N SER A 197 -8.70 -19.08 1.11
CA SER A 197 -7.96 -19.34 2.35
C SER A 197 -6.84 -18.34 2.56
N ASN A 198 -6.10 -18.46 3.67
CA ASN A 198 -4.94 -17.63 3.97
C ASN A 198 -5.28 -16.12 3.92
N PHE A 199 -6.39 -15.76 4.57
CA PHE A 199 -6.80 -14.37 4.68
C PHE A 199 -5.75 -13.56 5.43
N SER A 200 -5.44 -12.38 4.91
CA SER A 200 -4.64 -11.38 5.63
C SER A 200 -5.20 -9.98 5.42
N TYR A 201 -5.04 -9.15 6.42
CA TYR A 201 -5.67 -7.83 6.50
C TYR A 201 -4.58 -6.77 6.72
N THR A 202 -4.36 -5.93 5.72
CA THR A 202 -3.31 -4.90 5.77
C THR A 202 -3.96 -3.54 5.95
N LEU A 203 -3.73 -2.91 7.11
CA LEU A 203 -4.21 -1.56 7.39
C LEU A 203 -3.57 -0.54 6.45
N GLU A 204 -4.37 0.39 5.94
CA GLU A 204 -3.93 1.50 5.09
C GLU A 204 -3.94 2.80 5.91
N PRO A 205 -2.78 3.33 6.35
CA PRO A 205 -2.75 4.53 7.19
C PRO A 205 -3.41 5.76 6.57
N ASP A 206 -3.25 5.92 5.26
CA ASP A 206 -3.78 7.08 4.50
C ASP A 206 -5.31 7.06 4.34
N SER A 207 -5.97 5.96 4.75
CA SER A 207 -7.43 5.81 4.71
C SER A 207 -8.14 6.32 5.97
N PHE A 208 -7.39 6.95 6.88
CA PHE A 208 -7.91 7.48 8.13
C PHE A 208 -9.10 8.41 7.93
N SER A 209 -10.13 8.19 8.74
CA SER A 209 -11.24 9.12 8.94
C SER A 209 -11.67 9.08 10.40
N HIS A 210 -12.39 10.11 10.83
CA HIS A 210 -12.92 10.20 12.18
C HIS A 210 -14.34 10.75 12.17
N GLY A 211 -15.11 10.42 13.20
CA GLY A 211 -16.41 11.03 13.44
C GLY A 211 -16.28 12.36 14.20
N GLN A 212 -17.29 12.68 15.00
CA GLN A 212 -17.30 13.93 15.76
C GLN A 212 -16.17 13.97 16.79
N VAL A 213 -15.40 15.05 16.77
CA VAL A 213 -14.30 15.30 17.71
C VAL A 213 -14.85 15.95 18.97
N THR A 214 -14.44 15.41 20.12
CA THR A 214 -14.60 16.04 21.44
C THR A 214 -13.22 16.38 21.95
N GLU A 215 -12.89 17.66 21.99
CA GLU A 215 -11.61 18.17 22.47
C GLU A 215 -11.86 19.08 23.68
N SER A 216 -11.13 18.85 24.77
CA SER A 216 -11.13 19.81 25.87
C SER A 216 -10.33 21.05 25.47
N GLY A 217 -10.80 22.23 25.86
CA GLY A 217 -9.93 23.41 25.87
C GLY A 217 -8.72 23.22 26.80
N LYS A 218 -7.77 24.15 26.74
CA LYS A 218 -6.58 24.14 27.60
C LYS A 218 -6.97 24.21 29.07
N GLN A 219 -6.73 23.14 29.83
CA GLN A 219 -6.94 23.13 31.28
C GLN A 219 -5.64 23.50 31.97
N LEU A 220 -5.64 24.58 32.75
CA LEU A 220 -4.49 24.93 33.60
C LEU A 220 -4.37 23.90 34.72
N VAL A 221 -3.21 23.28 34.82
CA VAL A 221 -2.91 22.22 35.79
C VAL A 221 -2.09 22.77 36.95
N LYS A 222 -0.99 23.43 36.62
CA LYS A 222 -0.07 24.01 37.61
C LYS A 222 0.57 25.27 37.04
N THR A 223 1.03 26.14 37.93
CA THR A 223 1.80 27.32 37.56
C THR A 223 3.14 27.25 38.28
N ILE A 224 4.23 27.25 37.52
CA ILE A 224 5.58 27.38 38.05
C ILE A 224 5.86 28.88 38.20
N THR A 225 6.34 29.28 39.36
CA THR A 225 6.75 30.66 39.63
C THR A 225 8.19 30.71 40.10
N ALA A 226 8.91 31.72 39.65
CA ALA A 226 10.28 32.01 40.08
C ALA A 226 10.54 33.52 40.01
N ASN A 227 11.68 33.95 40.54
CA ASN A 227 12.13 35.33 40.49
C ASN A 227 13.52 35.37 39.87
N ALA A 228 13.68 36.04 38.72
CA ALA A 228 14.99 36.34 38.16
C ALA A 228 15.55 37.59 38.85
N THR A 229 16.56 37.43 39.69
CA THR A 229 17.12 38.50 40.52
C THR A 229 18.49 38.90 40.03
N ASN A 230 18.66 40.19 39.72
CA ASN A 230 19.94 40.78 39.34
C ASN A 230 20.63 41.39 40.58
N TYR A 231 21.85 40.95 40.83
CA TYR A 231 22.68 41.41 41.96
C TYR A 231 23.74 42.43 41.56
N THR A 232 23.76 42.83 40.28
CA THR A 232 24.76 43.73 39.72
C THR A 232 24.23 45.16 39.59
N ASP A 233 25.15 46.11 39.42
CA ASP A 233 24.85 47.53 39.19
C ASP A 233 24.39 47.83 37.75
N LEU A 234 24.42 46.84 36.85
CA LEU A 234 24.09 46.99 35.43
C LEU A 234 22.87 46.13 35.05
N PRO A 235 22.02 46.57 34.11
CA PRO A 235 21.00 45.71 33.54
C PRO A 235 21.65 44.46 32.91
N GLN A 236 21.04 43.29 33.11
CA GLN A 236 21.55 42.02 32.59
C GLN A 236 20.49 41.38 31.69
N GLN A 237 20.87 41.01 30.47
CA GLN A 237 20.04 40.19 29.60
C GLN A 237 20.34 38.72 29.85
N VAL A 238 19.30 37.92 30.05
CA VAL A 238 19.43 36.49 30.35
C VAL A 238 18.48 35.67 29.50
N VAL A 239 18.76 34.39 29.37
CA VAL A 239 17.84 33.39 28.82
C VAL A 239 17.31 32.58 29.99
N VAL A 240 15.99 32.62 30.18
CA VAL A 240 15.29 31.74 31.12
C VAL A 240 14.75 30.58 30.30
N THR A 241 15.13 29.36 30.65
CA THR A 241 14.74 28.14 29.93
C THR A 241 13.97 27.22 30.86
N LEU A 242 12.73 26.88 30.48
CA LEU A 242 12.01 25.74 31.04
C LEU A 242 12.30 24.54 30.14
N LYS A 243 12.84 23.47 30.70
CA LYS A 243 13.00 22.18 30.03
C LYS A 243 12.25 21.11 30.81
N TYR A 244 11.43 20.32 30.12
CA TYR A 244 10.61 19.28 30.72
C TYR A 244 10.33 18.17 29.70
N ASP A 245 9.98 17.00 30.19
CA ASP A 245 9.45 15.92 29.38
C ASP A 245 7.93 16.01 29.35
N LYS A 246 7.35 16.26 28.17
CA LYS A 246 5.91 16.13 27.94
C LYS A 246 5.57 14.66 27.76
N ALA A 247 4.55 14.18 28.46
CA ALA A 247 3.95 12.89 28.15
C ALA A 247 2.78 13.07 27.16
N THR A 248 2.50 12.02 26.40
CA THR A 248 1.26 11.88 25.64
C THR A 248 0.71 10.51 25.95
N ASN A 249 -0.34 10.49 26.78
CA ASN A 249 -1.04 9.27 27.13
C ASN A 249 -2.14 9.07 26.11
N TRP A 250 -2.18 7.90 25.50
CA TRP A 250 -3.21 7.59 24.52
C TRP A 250 -3.74 6.19 24.72
N SER A 251 -4.98 6.01 24.28
CA SER A 251 -5.64 4.73 24.26
C SER A 251 -6.56 4.65 23.06
N LYS A 252 -6.80 3.43 22.59
CA LYS A 252 -7.82 3.16 21.60
C LYS A 252 -8.61 1.90 21.97
N THR A 253 -9.85 1.87 21.54
CA THR A 253 -10.67 0.66 21.53
C THR A 253 -10.71 0.05 20.13
N ASP A 254 -11.20 -1.18 20.05
CA ASP A 254 -11.45 -1.87 18.79
C ASP A 254 -12.90 -2.37 18.84
N THR A 255 -13.75 -1.95 17.90
CA THR A 255 -15.17 -2.29 17.90
C THR A 255 -15.40 -3.78 17.62
N TYR A 256 -14.57 -4.39 16.77
CA TYR A 256 -14.72 -5.76 16.29
C TYR A 256 -13.40 -6.55 16.34
N SER A 257 -13.52 -7.88 16.36
CA SER A 257 -12.37 -8.80 16.48
C SER A 257 -11.48 -8.87 15.24
N LEU A 258 -11.91 -8.35 14.08
CA LEU A 258 -11.05 -8.28 12.88
C LEU A 258 -9.71 -7.58 13.17
N SER A 259 -9.71 -6.60 14.08
CA SER A 259 -8.53 -5.90 14.59
C SER A 259 -7.40 -6.83 15.09
N GLU A 260 -7.74 -8.04 15.56
CA GLU A 260 -6.76 -9.03 16.03
C GLU A 260 -5.91 -9.61 14.88
N LYS A 261 -6.42 -9.56 13.65
CA LYS A 261 -5.75 -10.07 12.43
C LYS A 261 -5.17 -8.97 11.56
N VAL A 262 -5.56 -7.71 11.80
CA VAL A 262 -5.10 -6.56 11.04
C VAL A 262 -3.68 -6.20 11.44
N THR A 263 -2.81 -5.99 10.47
CA THR A 263 -1.44 -5.50 10.68
C THR A 263 -1.16 -4.34 9.72
N THR A 264 -0.15 -3.51 10.04
CA THR A 264 0.37 -2.53 9.07
C THR A 264 1.74 -2.97 8.56
N LYS A 265 1.99 -2.71 7.28
CA LYS A 265 3.26 -3.04 6.63
C LYS A 265 4.41 -2.18 7.14
N ASN A 266 4.13 -0.90 7.38
CA ASN A 266 5.12 0.08 7.82
C ASN A 266 4.66 0.72 9.12
N LYS A 267 5.63 1.17 9.93
CA LYS A 267 5.32 2.03 11.06
C LYS A 267 4.79 3.37 10.56
N PHE A 268 3.84 3.96 11.27
CA PHE A 268 3.28 5.26 10.91
C PHE A 268 2.90 6.05 12.16
N GLN A 269 2.80 7.37 12.02
CA GLN A 269 2.36 8.26 13.10
C GLN A 269 0.84 8.39 13.06
N TRP A 270 0.19 8.34 14.22
CA TRP A 270 -1.24 8.58 14.33
C TRP A 270 -1.58 9.97 13.74
N PRO A 271 -2.60 10.08 12.86
CA PRO A 271 -2.90 11.35 12.20
C PRO A 271 -3.25 12.47 13.19
N LEU A 272 -2.76 13.68 12.91
CA LEU A 272 -3.10 14.87 13.69
C LEU A 272 -4.57 15.23 13.46
N VAL A 273 -5.31 15.43 14.56
CA VAL A 273 -6.72 15.87 14.56
C VAL A 273 -6.85 16.99 15.57
N GLY A 274 -7.49 18.10 15.20
CA GLY A 274 -7.64 19.26 16.08
C GLY A 274 -6.34 20.05 16.26
N GLU A 275 -6.22 20.72 17.40
CA GLU A 275 -5.05 21.55 17.76
C GLU A 275 -4.07 20.83 18.71
N THR A 276 -4.50 19.73 19.31
CA THR A 276 -3.67 18.92 20.21
C THR A 276 -2.60 18.16 19.41
N GLU A 277 -1.34 18.54 19.58
CA GLU A 277 -0.20 17.84 18.98
C GLU A 277 0.02 16.48 19.65
N LEU A 278 0.09 15.42 18.83
CA LEU A 278 0.25 14.03 19.26
C LEU A 278 1.48 13.41 18.58
N ALA A 279 2.33 12.75 19.38
CA ALA A 279 3.47 11.96 18.89
C ALA A 279 3.24 10.48 19.22
N ILE A 280 2.41 9.81 18.42
CA ILE A 280 2.02 8.40 18.63
C ILE A 280 2.45 7.58 17.42
N GLU A 281 3.39 6.66 17.61
CA GLU A 281 3.83 5.73 16.57
C GLU A 281 3.08 4.40 16.69
N ILE A 282 2.45 3.96 15.59
CA ILE A 282 1.93 2.61 15.43
C ILE A 282 3.02 1.74 14.79
N ALA A 283 3.36 0.63 15.45
CA ALA A 283 4.39 -0.30 15.02
C ALA A 283 3.93 -1.18 13.84
N ALA A 284 4.88 -1.53 12.97
CA ALA A 284 4.68 -2.49 11.89
C ALA A 284 4.60 -3.94 12.40
N SER A 285 3.93 -4.80 11.62
CA SER A 285 3.92 -6.26 11.82
C SER A 285 3.40 -6.74 13.19
N GLN A 286 2.68 -5.88 13.92
CA GLN A 286 1.96 -6.22 15.14
C GLN A 286 0.47 -6.11 14.88
N SER A 287 -0.34 -6.95 15.55
CA SER A 287 -1.79 -6.87 15.45
C SER A 287 -2.29 -5.49 15.89
N TRP A 288 -3.27 -4.95 15.19
CA TRP A 288 -3.90 -3.67 15.57
C TRP A 288 -4.48 -3.73 16.98
N ALA A 289 -5.11 -4.86 17.33
CA ALA A 289 -5.69 -5.09 18.66
C ALA A 289 -4.67 -5.15 19.80
N SER A 290 -3.38 -5.40 19.55
CA SER A 290 -2.38 -5.41 20.63
C SER A 290 -1.85 -4.01 20.96
N GLN A 291 -2.07 -3.02 20.09
CA GLN A 291 -1.57 -1.66 20.23
C GLN A 291 -2.64 -0.72 20.81
N LYS A 292 -3.16 -1.03 22.01
CA LYS A 292 -4.34 -0.35 22.59
C LYS A 292 -4.05 0.97 23.27
N GLY A 293 -2.80 1.38 23.38
CA GLY A 293 -2.42 2.59 24.06
C GLY A 293 -0.98 2.57 24.52
N GLY A 294 -0.57 3.68 25.12
CA GLY A 294 0.77 3.85 25.65
C GLY A 294 0.99 5.26 26.17
N SER A 295 2.20 5.48 26.66
CA SER A 295 2.70 6.80 27.02
C SER A 295 3.97 7.05 26.21
N THR A 296 3.97 8.11 25.40
CA THR A 296 5.19 8.60 24.75
C THR A 296 5.69 9.83 25.50
N THR A 297 7.01 9.94 25.68
CA THR A 297 7.64 11.08 26.37
C THR A 297 8.60 11.78 25.43
N GLU A 298 8.49 13.09 25.32
CA GLU A 298 9.37 13.93 24.52
C GLU A 298 9.91 15.09 25.35
N THR A 299 11.22 15.33 25.29
CA THR A 299 11.84 16.48 25.97
C THR A 299 11.64 17.76 25.17
N VAL A 300 10.99 18.75 25.78
CA VAL A 300 10.69 20.05 25.18
C VAL A 300 11.34 21.17 26.00
N SER A 301 11.71 22.25 25.33
CA SER A 301 12.24 23.47 25.96
C SER A 301 11.50 24.72 25.50
N VAL A 302 11.14 25.58 26.44
CA VAL A 302 10.56 26.92 26.21
C VAL A 302 11.54 27.95 26.76
N GLU A 303 11.77 29.04 26.02
CA GLU A 303 12.72 30.09 26.41
C GLU A 303 12.06 31.48 26.43
N ALA A 304 12.51 32.33 27.36
CA ALA A 304 12.28 33.78 27.34
C ALA A 304 13.59 34.52 27.57
N ARG A 305 13.70 35.73 27.01
CA ARG A 305 14.94 36.54 27.04
C ARG A 305 14.74 37.90 27.73
N PRO A 306 14.44 37.93 29.05
CA PRO A 306 14.22 39.19 29.75
C PRO A 306 15.52 39.98 29.98
N THR A 307 15.36 41.30 30.10
CA THR A 307 16.40 42.20 30.63
C THR A 307 16.05 42.55 32.06
N VAL A 308 16.87 42.12 33.02
CA VAL A 308 16.65 42.34 34.46
C VAL A 308 17.37 43.63 34.89
N PRO A 309 16.66 44.68 35.36
CA PRO A 309 17.30 45.92 35.83
C PRO A 309 18.25 45.70 37.02
N PRO A 310 19.19 46.62 37.29
CA PRO A 310 20.10 46.56 38.44
C PRO A 310 19.34 46.40 39.76
N HIS A 311 19.87 45.58 40.68
CA HIS A 311 19.33 45.40 42.04
C HIS A 311 17.82 45.17 42.11
N SER A 312 17.26 44.52 41.10
CA SER A 312 15.82 44.27 40.97
C SER A 312 15.53 42.79 40.80
N SER A 313 14.26 42.43 40.95
CA SER A 313 13.77 41.09 40.70
C SER A 313 12.59 41.12 39.72
N LEU A 314 12.64 40.28 38.71
CA LEU A 314 11.53 40.06 37.77
C LEU A 314 10.80 38.75 38.13
N PRO A 315 9.47 38.80 38.37
CA PRO A 315 8.70 37.58 38.54
C PRO A 315 8.55 36.87 37.19
N VAL A 316 8.85 35.57 37.20
CA VAL A 316 8.75 34.65 36.08
C VAL A 316 7.62 33.68 36.37
N ARG A 317 6.72 33.48 35.41
CA ARG A 317 5.59 32.56 35.52
C ARG A 317 5.50 31.66 34.30
N VAL A 318 5.30 30.37 34.52
CA VAL A 318 5.03 29.41 33.44
C VAL A 318 3.80 28.60 33.79
N ALA A 319 2.79 28.66 32.92
CA ALA A 319 1.56 27.89 33.06
C ALA A 319 1.74 26.51 32.42
N LEU A 320 1.36 25.46 33.13
CA LEU A 320 1.34 24.08 32.65
C LEU A 320 -0.09 23.66 32.37
N TYR A 321 -0.33 23.12 31.18
CA TYR A 321 -1.65 22.79 30.67
C TYR A 321 -1.79 21.30 30.34
N LYS A 322 -3.04 20.83 30.38
CA LYS A 322 -3.51 19.57 29.80
C LYS A 322 -4.56 19.86 28.75
N SER A 323 -4.54 19.10 27.67
CA SER A 323 -5.67 18.97 26.75
C SER A 323 -5.90 17.51 26.43
N ASN A 324 -7.16 17.12 26.29
CA ASN A 324 -7.56 15.83 25.81
C ASN A 324 -8.36 15.96 24.51
N ILE A 325 -8.28 14.92 23.70
CA ILE A 325 -9.04 14.77 22.47
C ILE A 325 -9.57 13.35 22.39
N SER A 326 -10.81 13.22 21.96
CA SER A 326 -11.45 11.93 21.71
C SER A 326 -12.34 11.97 20.48
N TYR A 327 -12.36 10.87 19.74
CA TYR A 327 -13.20 10.71 18.57
C TYR A 327 -13.30 9.23 18.19
N PRO A 328 -14.41 8.80 17.57
CA PRO A 328 -14.46 7.53 16.88
C PRO A 328 -13.58 7.62 15.63
N TYR A 329 -12.71 6.63 15.44
CA TYR A 329 -11.82 6.52 14.29
C TYR A 329 -12.27 5.41 13.35
N GLU A 330 -11.89 5.53 12.08
CA GLU A 330 -11.99 4.49 11.08
C GLU A 330 -10.76 4.48 10.18
N PHE A 331 -10.18 3.30 10.00
CA PHE A 331 -9.23 3.00 8.93
C PHE A 331 -9.83 1.93 8.00
N LYS A 332 -9.30 1.81 6.79
CA LYS A 332 -9.52 0.68 5.90
C LYS A 332 -8.38 -0.32 6.04
N ALA A 333 -8.72 -1.60 5.96
CA ALA A 333 -7.80 -2.71 5.83
C ALA A 333 -8.06 -3.44 4.51
N GLU A 334 -7.04 -3.55 3.68
CA GLU A 334 -7.06 -4.34 2.44
C GLU A 334 -7.17 -5.83 2.79
N VAL A 335 -8.14 -6.51 2.19
CA VAL A 335 -8.41 -7.95 2.38
C VAL A 335 -7.72 -8.74 1.28
N ASN A 336 -6.76 -9.57 1.67
CA ASN A 336 -5.98 -10.42 0.77
C ASN A 336 -6.25 -11.89 1.08
N TYR A 337 -6.16 -12.76 0.07
CA TYR A 337 -6.43 -14.19 0.24
C TYR A 337 -5.81 -15.01 -0.89
N ASP A 338 -5.66 -16.31 -0.64
CA ASP A 338 -5.32 -17.30 -1.65
C ASP A 338 -6.60 -17.92 -2.23
N LEU A 339 -6.68 -17.95 -3.56
CA LEU A 339 -7.76 -18.52 -4.36
C LEU A 339 -7.26 -19.80 -5.04
N THR A 340 -7.62 -20.96 -4.48
CA THR A 340 -7.23 -22.27 -5.01
C THR A 340 -8.36 -22.87 -5.84
N MET A 341 -8.09 -23.10 -7.12
CA MET A 341 -9.00 -23.79 -8.03
C MET A 341 -8.59 -25.25 -8.12
N LYS A 342 -9.57 -26.15 -7.98
CA LYS A 342 -9.35 -27.59 -8.06
C LYS A 342 -10.46 -28.26 -8.85
N GLY A 343 -10.08 -29.07 -9.82
CA GLY A 343 -11.00 -29.80 -10.69
C GLY A 343 -10.25 -30.37 -11.88
N PHE A 344 -10.93 -31.06 -12.79
CA PHE A 344 -10.25 -31.54 -14.00
C PHE A 344 -10.33 -30.52 -15.14
N LEU A 345 -9.29 -30.44 -15.95
CA LEU A 345 -9.26 -29.58 -17.14
C LEU A 345 -10.02 -30.23 -18.30
N ARG A 346 -10.80 -29.43 -19.04
CA ARG A 346 -11.57 -29.89 -20.20
C ARG A 346 -10.65 -30.40 -21.31
N TRP A 347 -11.11 -31.44 -22.01
CA TRP A 347 -10.44 -31.96 -23.21
C TRP A 347 -10.55 -30.95 -24.35
N GLY A 348 -9.44 -30.70 -25.05
CA GLY A 348 -9.40 -29.84 -26.23
C GLY A 348 -9.75 -28.37 -25.98
N GLY A 349 -9.76 -27.91 -24.72
CA GLY A 349 -10.17 -26.56 -24.37
C GLY A 349 -9.83 -26.15 -22.94
N ASN A 350 -8.55 -25.92 -22.68
CA ASN A 350 -8.07 -25.41 -21.40
C ASN A 350 -6.86 -24.50 -21.59
N ALA A 351 -6.58 -23.65 -20.60
CA ALA A 351 -5.57 -22.62 -20.70
C ALA A 351 -4.22 -23.02 -20.08
N TRP A 352 -4.04 -24.27 -19.63
CA TRP A 352 -2.75 -24.67 -19.10
C TRP A 352 -1.72 -24.68 -20.24
N TYR A 353 -0.49 -24.20 -20.00
CA TYR A 353 0.46 -23.90 -21.09
C TYR A 353 0.81 -25.10 -21.99
N THR A 354 0.66 -26.35 -21.51
CA THR A 354 0.87 -27.56 -22.31
C THR A 354 -0.40 -28.10 -22.97
N HIS A 355 -1.55 -27.46 -22.76
CA HIS A 355 -2.86 -27.83 -23.32
C HIS A 355 -3.20 -29.34 -23.18
N PRO A 356 -3.16 -29.93 -21.97
CA PRO A 356 -3.37 -31.36 -21.78
C PRO A 356 -4.76 -31.81 -22.23
N GLU A 357 -4.81 -32.94 -22.93
CA GLU A 357 -6.04 -33.54 -23.45
C GLU A 357 -6.53 -34.76 -22.63
N ASN A 358 -5.75 -35.24 -21.68
CA ASN A 358 -6.12 -36.41 -20.87
C ASN A 358 -7.09 -36.11 -19.70
N ARG A 359 -7.70 -34.92 -19.69
CA ARG A 359 -8.58 -34.43 -18.60
C ARG A 359 -7.98 -34.59 -17.20
N PRO A 360 -6.76 -34.09 -16.97
CA PRO A 360 -6.06 -34.29 -15.71
C PRO A 360 -6.78 -33.54 -14.58
N THR A 361 -6.79 -34.13 -13.39
CA THR A 361 -7.12 -33.38 -12.17
C THR A 361 -6.02 -32.36 -11.93
N TRP A 362 -6.41 -31.11 -11.77
CA TRP A 362 -5.53 -29.97 -11.65
C TRP A 362 -5.85 -29.17 -10.39
N GLU A 363 -4.82 -28.60 -9.79
CA GLU A 363 -4.94 -27.70 -8.65
C GLU A 363 -3.96 -26.55 -8.85
N HIS A 364 -4.45 -25.32 -8.76
CA HIS A 364 -3.61 -24.12 -8.87
C HIS A 364 -4.11 -23.03 -7.94
N THR A 365 -3.19 -22.31 -7.31
CA THR A 365 -3.50 -21.22 -6.37
C THR A 365 -3.03 -19.89 -6.90
N PHE A 366 -3.95 -18.91 -6.92
CA PHE A 366 -3.63 -17.51 -7.14
C PHE A 366 -3.61 -16.75 -5.82
N ALA A 367 -2.69 -15.80 -5.69
CA ALA A 367 -2.67 -14.87 -4.57
C ALA A 367 -3.41 -13.59 -5.01
N VAL A 368 -4.55 -13.30 -4.38
CA VAL A 368 -5.30 -12.07 -4.59
C VAL A 368 -4.87 -11.06 -3.53
N GLY A 369 -4.23 -9.98 -3.98
CA GLY A 369 -3.57 -8.99 -3.13
C GLY A 369 -2.14 -8.71 -3.59
N PRO A 370 -1.19 -8.48 -2.65
CA PRO A 370 0.20 -8.21 -2.96
C PRO A 370 0.86 -9.30 -3.82
N PHE A 371 1.76 -8.87 -4.70
CA PHE A 371 2.61 -9.79 -5.46
C PHE A 371 3.45 -10.66 -4.51
N ARG A 372 3.33 -11.99 -4.64
CA ARG A 372 4.15 -12.98 -3.92
C ARG A 372 5.19 -13.61 -4.85
N ASP A 373 4.71 -14.16 -5.96
CA ASP A 373 5.52 -14.83 -6.96
C ASP A 373 4.85 -14.81 -8.34
N LYS A 374 5.59 -15.27 -9.36
CA LYS A 374 5.11 -15.29 -10.76
C LYS A 374 3.97 -16.29 -10.99
N ALA A 375 3.96 -17.43 -10.29
CA ALA A 375 3.01 -18.52 -10.50
C ALA A 375 1.62 -18.18 -9.95
N SER A 376 1.58 -17.46 -8.83
CA SER A 376 0.35 -17.08 -8.14
C SER A 376 -0.21 -15.73 -8.58
N SER A 377 0.56 -14.90 -9.30
CA SER A 377 0.13 -13.58 -9.75
C SER A 377 -0.50 -13.59 -11.14
N ILE A 378 -1.83 -13.41 -11.20
CA ILE A 378 -2.58 -13.22 -12.46
C ILE A 378 -2.03 -12.02 -13.24
N ARG A 379 -1.86 -10.88 -12.56
CA ARG A 379 -1.44 -9.63 -13.20
C ARG A 379 -0.05 -9.75 -13.83
N TYR A 380 0.90 -10.38 -13.13
CA TYR A 380 2.22 -10.67 -13.70
C TYR A 380 2.12 -11.51 -14.98
N GLN A 381 1.39 -12.62 -14.96
CA GLN A 381 1.28 -13.51 -16.11
C GLN A 381 0.56 -12.83 -17.28
N TRP A 382 -0.50 -12.08 -17.00
CA TRP A 382 -1.23 -11.31 -18.01
C TRP A 382 -0.34 -10.26 -18.66
N ASP A 383 0.37 -9.45 -17.88
CA ASP A 383 1.20 -8.37 -18.40
C ASP A 383 2.42 -8.90 -19.16
N LYS A 384 2.86 -10.14 -18.88
CA LYS A 384 3.97 -10.80 -19.56
C LYS A 384 3.55 -11.83 -20.62
N ARG A 385 2.27 -11.92 -20.96
CA ARG A 385 1.72 -12.89 -21.93
C ARG A 385 2.36 -12.83 -23.32
N TYR A 386 2.96 -11.71 -23.70
CA TYR A 386 3.65 -11.54 -24.98
C TYR A 386 5.09 -12.09 -24.98
N ILE A 387 5.63 -12.50 -23.84
CA ILE A 387 6.98 -13.04 -23.70
C ILE A 387 6.90 -14.58 -23.62
N PRO A 388 7.24 -15.33 -24.68
CA PRO A 388 7.07 -16.79 -24.68
C PRO A 388 7.79 -17.51 -23.53
N GLY A 389 8.95 -17.01 -23.10
CA GLY A 389 9.73 -17.59 -21.99
C GLY A 389 9.11 -17.41 -20.59
N GLU A 390 8.10 -16.55 -20.44
CA GLU A 390 7.39 -16.32 -19.17
C GLU A 390 6.08 -17.14 -19.07
N VAL A 391 5.59 -17.71 -20.18
CA VAL A 391 4.37 -18.54 -20.20
C VAL A 391 4.70 -19.95 -19.69
N LYS A 392 4.62 -20.13 -18.37
CA LYS A 392 4.92 -21.42 -17.68
C LYS A 392 3.74 -22.00 -16.89
N TRP A 393 2.61 -21.30 -16.87
CA TRP A 393 1.41 -21.68 -16.11
C TRP A 393 0.18 -21.59 -16.99
N TRP A 394 -0.46 -20.43 -17.04
CA TRP A 394 -1.65 -20.19 -17.83
C TRP A 394 -1.32 -19.40 -19.10
N ASP A 395 -1.79 -19.91 -20.23
CA ASP A 395 -1.74 -19.27 -21.53
C ASP A 395 -2.90 -18.27 -21.66
N TRP A 396 -2.64 -17.04 -21.21
CA TRP A 396 -3.62 -15.97 -21.29
C TRP A 396 -3.94 -15.56 -22.73
N ASN A 397 -3.02 -15.74 -23.68
CA ASN A 397 -3.31 -15.47 -25.10
C ASN A 397 -4.34 -16.46 -25.63
N TRP A 398 -4.28 -17.74 -25.22
CA TRP A 398 -5.32 -18.72 -25.54
C TRP A 398 -6.68 -18.30 -24.98
N THR A 399 -6.76 -17.86 -23.72
CA THR A 399 -8.03 -17.38 -23.15
C THR A 399 -8.60 -16.17 -23.89
N ILE A 400 -7.74 -15.25 -24.34
CA ILE A 400 -8.15 -14.09 -25.14
C ILE A 400 -8.66 -14.53 -26.51
N SER A 401 -8.02 -15.51 -27.14
CA SER A 401 -8.44 -16.05 -28.43
C SER A 401 -9.81 -16.74 -28.35
N GLU A 402 -10.08 -17.44 -27.24
CA GLU A 402 -11.32 -18.19 -27.04
C GLU A 402 -12.49 -17.29 -26.62
N TYR A 403 -12.27 -16.36 -25.69
CA TYR A 403 -13.36 -15.59 -25.05
C TYR A 403 -13.35 -14.08 -25.38
N GLY A 404 -12.30 -13.58 -26.03
CA GLY A 404 -12.11 -12.18 -26.38
C GLY A 404 -11.44 -11.34 -25.27
N LEU A 405 -10.63 -10.36 -25.69
CA LEU A 405 -9.82 -9.51 -24.79
C LEU A 405 -10.69 -8.77 -23.75
N SER A 406 -11.78 -8.14 -24.20
CA SER A 406 -12.65 -7.36 -23.31
C SER A 406 -13.34 -8.23 -22.25
N THR A 407 -13.78 -9.43 -22.61
CA THR A 407 -14.39 -10.40 -21.68
C THR A 407 -13.40 -10.77 -20.58
N MET A 408 -12.16 -11.11 -20.96
CA MET A 408 -11.11 -11.45 -20.02
C MET A 408 -10.74 -10.26 -19.13
N GLN A 409 -10.54 -9.06 -19.69
CA GLN A 409 -10.26 -7.85 -18.90
C GLN A 409 -11.37 -7.55 -17.88
N ASN A 410 -12.63 -7.65 -18.29
CA ASN A 410 -13.77 -7.40 -17.41
C ASN A 410 -13.86 -8.43 -16.28
N ASN A 411 -13.65 -9.72 -16.57
CA ASN A 411 -13.65 -10.76 -15.55
C ASN A 411 -12.47 -10.59 -14.59
N LEU A 412 -11.25 -10.44 -15.12
CA LEU A 412 -10.03 -10.30 -14.30
C LEU A 412 -10.05 -9.02 -13.46
N GLY A 413 -10.61 -7.92 -13.98
CA GLY A 413 -10.80 -6.69 -13.22
C GLY A 413 -11.74 -6.87 -12.02
N ARG A 414 -12.76 -7.74 -12.15
CA ARG A 414 -13.65 -8.10 -11.01
C ARG A 414 -12.96 -9.04 -10.02
N VAL A 415 -12.23 -10.04 -10.50
CA VAL A 415 -11.48 -10.99 -9.64
C VAL A 415 -10.39 -10.28 -8.84
N LEU A 416 -9.67 -9.33 -9.47
CA LEU A 416 -8.58 -8.56 -8.86
C LEU A 416 -9.05 -7.22 -8.28
N ARG A 417 -10.36 -7.01 -8.14
CA ARG A 417 -10.90 -5.79 -7.53
C ARG A 417 -10.36 -5.66 -6.10
N PRO A 418 -9.80 -4.50 -5.71
CA PRO A 418 -9.38 -4.29 -4.32
C PRO A 418 -10.58 -4.42 -3.37
N ILE A 419 -10.39 -5.18 -2.29
CA ILE A 419 -11.41 -5.40 -1.26
C ILE A 419 -10.91 -4.75 0.02
N ARG A 420 -11.74 -3.93 0.64
CA ARG A 420 -11.41 -3.22 1.88
C ARG A 420 -12.47 -3.50 2.93
N SER A 421 -12.04 -3.71 4.17
CA SER A 421 -12.92 -3.73 5.34
C SER A 421 -12.56 -2.58 6.27
N ALA A 422 -13.55 -2.01 6.96
CA ALA A 422 -13.29 -0.98 7.95
C ALA A 422 -12.80 -1.57 9.28
N VAL A 423 -11.85 -0.87 9.91
CA VAL A 423 -11.32 -1.10 11.26
C VAL A 423 -11.68 0.14 12.06
N THR A 424 -12.53 -0.02 13.07
CA THR A 424 -13.13 1.08 13.81
C THR A 424 -12.92 0.92 15.31
N GLY A 425 -13.03 2.04 16.01
CA GLY A 425 -13.03 2.11 17.46
C GLY A 425 -13.07 3.55 17.93
N ASP A 426 -12.85 3.76 19.21
CA ASP A 426 -12.73 5.07 19.82
C ASP A 426 -11.27 5.34 20.14
N PHE A 427 -10.83 6.57 19.87
CA PHE A 427 -9.51 7.05 20.21
C PHE A 427 -9.62 8.09 21.31
N TYR A 428 -8.70 8.05 22.26
CA TYR A 428 -8.52 9.04 23.31
C TYR A 428 -7.04 9.36 23.46
N ALA A 429 -6.69 10.63 23.50
CA ALA A 429 -5.36 11.07 23.89
C ALA A 429 -5.42 12.26 24.84
N GLU A 430 -4.45 12.33 25.74
CA GLU A 430 -4.18 13.45 26.63
C GLU A 430 -2.73 13.88 26.45
N SER A 431 -2.53 15.17 26.16
CA SER A 431 -1.23 15.80 25.98
C SER A 431 -0.99 16.83 27.07
N GLN A 432 0.24 16.86 27.59
CA GLN A 432 0.69 17.85 28.55
C GLN A 432 1.66 18.83 27.89
N PHE A 433 1.49 20.14 28.12
CA PHE A 433 2.39 21.15 27.56
C PHE A 433 2.49 22.39 28.44
N ALA A 434 3.61 23.09 28.35
CA ALA A 434 3.81 24.40 28.96
C ALA A 434 3.35 25.51 28.01
N GLY A 435 2.78 26.58 28.57
CA GLY A 435 2.63 27.86 27.87
C GLY A 435 3.95 28.63 27.82
N ASP A 436 3.90 29.83 27.23
CA ASP A 436 5.05 30.73 27.18
C ASP A 436 5.51 31.13 28.58
N ILE A 437 6.80 31.48 28.70
CA ILE A 437 7.35 32.03 29.93
C ILE A 437 6.96 33.51 30.02
N GLU A 438 6.08 33.82 30.96
CA GLU A 438 5.59 35.17 31.22
C GLU A 438 6.52 35.90 32.18
N ILE A 439 6.88 37.14 31.83
CA ILE A 439 7.75 38.02 32.62
C ILE A 439 6.92 39.19 33.14
N GLY A 440 6.86 39.35 34.46
CA GLY A 440 6.15 40.47 35.07
C GLY A 440 7.00 41.73 35.24
N GLN A 441 6.49 42.69 36.01
CA GLN A 441 7.15 43.99 36.22
C GLN A 441 8.28 43.91 37.26
N PRO A 442 9.36 44.69 37.11
CA PRO A 442 10.49 44.68 38.03
C PRO A 442 10.11 45.22 39.41
N GLN A 443 10.52 44.50 40.44
CA GLN A 443 10.39 44.90 41.83
C GLN A 443 11.75 45.35 42.38
N THR A 444 11.81 46.56 42.89
CA THR A 444 13.03 47.14 43.49
C THR A 444 13.29 46.52 44.86
N ARG A 445 14.53 46.09 45.10
CA ARG A 445 14.91 45.52 46.39
C ARG A 445 15.28 46.63 47.37
N SER A 446 14.85 46.49 48.62
CA SER A 446 15.30 47.39 49.69
C SER A 446 16.77 47.13 50.02
N ALA A 447 17.52 48.20 50.30
CA ALA A 447 18.96 48.18 50.56
C ALA A 447 19.41 47.22 51.67
N ALA A 448 18.50 46.84 52.60
CA ALA A 448 18.78 45.90 53.68
C ALA A 448 18.93 44.42 53.22
N SER A 449 18.41 44.08 52.04
CA SER A 449 18.53 42.72 51.46
C SER A 449 19.78 42.52 50.59
N ALA A 450 20.55 43.58 50.34
CA ALA A 450 21.76 43.56 49.53
C ALA A 450 23.01 43.07 50.30
N GLN A 451 22.95 42.96 51.63
CA GLN A 451 24.11 42.66 52.49
C GLN A 451 24.32 41.17 52.83
N LEU A 452 23.51 40.24 52.29
CA LEU A 452 23.54 38.83 52.66
C LEU A 452 23.87 37.88 51.50
N ARG A 453 24.85 38.22 50.66
CA ARG A 453 25.68 37.28 49.86
C ARG A 453 26.80 38.05 49.17
N ASN A 454 27.93 38.23 49.87
CA ASN A 454 29.20 38.41 49.18
C ASN A 454 29.51 37.10 48.44
N ALA A 455 29.80 37.21 47.14
CA ALA A 455 30.21 36.16 46.21
C ALA A 455 29.11 35.21 45.67
N SER A 456 28.41 35.64 44.63
CA SER A 456 28.26 34.78 43.44
C SER A 456 28.86 35.53 42.25
N ALA A 457 29.82 34.91 41.55
CA ALA A 457 30.43 35.45 40.33
C ALA A 457 29.47 35.41 39.11
N GLU A 458 28.18 35.17 39.35
CA GLU A 458 27.13 34.94 38.35
C GLU A 458 26.07 36.03 38.52
N GLY A 459 25.88 36.88 37.49
CA GLY A 459 25.16 38.15 37.59
C GLY A 459 23.68 38.08 37.98
N VAL A 460 22.90 37.19 37.34
CA VAL A 460 21.46 36.99 37.60
C VAL A 460 21.23 35.56 38.04
N ALA A 461 20.45 35.36 39.10
CA ALA A 461 20.07 34.03 39.58
C ALA A 461 18.55 33.90 39.70
N LEU A 462 18.03 32.68 39.49
CA LEU A 462 16.66 32.33 39.83
C LEU A 462 16.54 32.10 41.33
N THR A 463 15.58 32.77 41.96
CA THR A 463 15.25 32.63 43.38
C THR A 463 13.77 32.27 43.53
N GLY A 464 13.40 31.64 44.65
CA GLY A 464 12.00 31.25 44.90
C GLY A 464 11.44 30.23 43.90
N VAL A 465 12.31 29.45 43.26
CA VAL A 465 11.90 28.36 42.38
C VAL A 465 11.35 27.23 43.26
N ASP A 466 10.04 27.04 43.22
CA ASP A 466 9.38 25.89 43.85
C ASP A 466 8.97 24.88 42.77
N LEU A 467 9.76 23.82 42.65
CA LEU A 467 9.52 22.70 41.74
C LEU A 467 9.32 21.44 42.57
N ASP A 468 8.09 21.26 43.05
CA ASP A 468 7.65 19.97 43.59
C ASP A 468 7.60 18.95 42.45
N GLN A 469 8.71 18.23 42.30
CA GLN A 469 8.94 17.24 41.23
C GLN A 469 7.95 16.08 41.31
N GLU A 470 7.53 15.68 42.51
CA GLU A 470 6.58 14.58 42.66
C GLU A 470 5.19 15.02 42.20
N ALA A 471 4.74 16.21 42.61
CA ALA A 471 3.48 16.76 42.13
C ALA A 471 3.51 17.05 40.61
N LEU A 472 4.63 17.50 40.05
CA LEU A 472 4.76 17.71 38.60
C LEU A 472 4.73 16.39 37.83
N ALA A 473 5.42 15.36 38.32
CA ALA A 473 5.40 14.03 37.72
C ALA A 473 4.00 13.39 37.76
N ASN A 474 3.27 13.55 38.87
CA ASN A 474 1.88 13.12 38.99
C ASN A 474 0.95 13.82 37.98
N GLU A 475 1.32 15.03 37.57
CA GLU A 475 0.62 15.79 36.53
C GLU A 475 1.11 15.50 35.10
N GLY A 476 2.03 14.54 34.90
CA GLY A 476 2.54 14.15 33.58
C GLY A 476 3.70 15.02 33.05
N PHE A 477 4.31 15.85 33.91
CA PHE A 477 5.48 16.65 33.57
C PHE A 477 6.75 16.03 34.19
N GLY A 478 7.54 15.34 33.37
CA GLY A 478 8.79 14.71 33.79
C GLY A 478 9.99 15.65 33.72
N ASN A 479 11.03 15.39 34.51
CA ASN A 479 12.34 16.05 34.43
C ASN A 479 12.29 17.58 34.33
N VAL A 480 11.37 18.21 35.06
CA VAL A 480 11.12 19.65 34.97
C VAL A 480 12.30 20.42 35.56
N SER A 481 12.89 21.30 34.76
CA SER A 481 13.99 22.16 35.16
C SER A 481 13.77 23.58 34.64
N LEU A 482 13.95 24.56 35.52
CA LEU A 482 13.92 25.98 35.17
C LEU A 482 15.30 26.57 35.44
N THR A 483 15.97 27.04 34.40
CA THR A 483 17.35 27.55 34.48
C THR A 483 17.44 28.97 33.94
N VAL A 484 18.50 29.67 34.35
CA VAL A 484 18.85 30.99 33.81
C VAL A 484 20.32 30.98 33.38
N THR A 485 20.59 31.48 32.18
CA THR A 485 21.95 31.62 31.64
C THR A 485 22.16 33.03 31.07
N PRO A 486 23.40 33.52 31.00
CA PRO A 486 23.70 34.78 30.31
C PRO A 486 23.30 34.72 28.83
N ALA A 487 22.70 35.79 28.32
CA ALA A 487 22.51 35.95 26.87
C ALA A 487 23.85 36.42 26.28
N TYR A 488 24.53 35.54 25.52
CA TYR A 488 25.74 35.88 24.79
C TYR A 488 25.46 36.71 23.54
#